data_AF-A0A252C2B6-F1
#
_entry.id   AF-A0A252C2B6-F1
#
_cell.length_a   1.000
_cell.length_b   1.000
_cell.length_c   1.000
_cell.angle_alpha   90.00
_cell.angle_beta   90.00
_cell.angle_gamma   90.00
#
_symmetry.space_group_name_H-M   'P 1'
#
loop_
_entity.id
_entity.type
_entity.pdbx_description
1 polymer ?
#
loop_
_entity_poly.entity_id
_entity_poly.type
_entity_poly.pdbx_seq_one_letter_code
_entity_poly.pdbx_strand_id
1 'polypeptide(L)'
;MLDCKSLRESGTSNFEIIVGKGGEFGAPGESTIFRAYRENGDVIKEIEARGGDGKKMPESTSEITPNEASKIFRITTLMPVNSCEIQNGCLFILGGGWRTFYAPETPISGAWKIVVAMEWTSIEDHKPRGFFVSIFDSNRQEKSRKIVEIHPDFFPLENSMWIIDMIVSPTMSGRWSIIAHASGEILSSYYINIVK
;
A
#
# COMPACT_ATOMS: atom_id res chain seq x y z
N MET A 1 8.93 -13.07 -20.81
CA MET A 1 10.21 -12.36 -21.00
C MET A 1 10.32 -11.93 -22.45
N LEU A 2 10.83 -10.72 -22.73
CA LEU A 2 10.83 -10.12 -24.07
C LEU A 2 12.07 -10.56 -24.85
N ASP A 3 11.90 -11.36 -25.91
CA ASP A 3 13.00 -11.78 -26.79
C ASP A 3 13.27 -10.69 -27.84
N CYS A 4 14.33 -9.92 -27.60
CA CYS A 4 14.73 -8.80 -28.44
C CYS A 4 15.30 -9.25 -29.81
N LYS A 5 15.81 -10.49 -29.92
CA LYS A 5 16.38 -11.01 -31.16
C LYS A 5 15.27 -11.36 -32.15
N SER A 6 14.27 -12.12 -31.68
CA SER A 6 13.08 -12.46 -32.45
C SER A 6 12.31 -11.21 -32.94
N LEU A 7 12.22 -10.16 -32.11
CA LEU A 7 11.57 -8.90 -32.49
C LEU A 7 12.31 -8.17 -33.63
N ARG A 8 13.65 -8.14 -33.61
CA ARG A 8 14.43 -7.55 -34.71
C ARG A 8 14.25 -8.33 -36.01
N GLU A 9 14.28 -9.65 -35.94
CA GLU A 9 14.07 -10.53 -37.10
C GLU A 9 12.65 -10.42 -37.68
N SER A 10 11.67 -9.99 -36.87
CA SER A 10 10.26 -9.81 -37.29
C SER A 10 9.97 -8.52 -38.06
N GLY A 11 10.99 -7.68 -38.27
CA GLY A 11 10.87 -6.40 -38.99
C GLY A 11 10.34 -5.25 -38.12
N THR A 12 10.68 -5.24 -36.83
CA THR A 12 10.27 -4.15 -35.92
C THR A 12 10.92 -2.82 -36.33
N SER A 13 10.10 -1.79 -36.53
CA SER A 13 10.55 -0.43 -36.85
C SER A 13 10.38 0.53 -35.67
N ASN A 14 9.31 0.37 -34.88
CA ASN A 14 8.93 1.30 -33.82
C ASN A 14 8.41 0.58 -32.57
N PHE A 15 8.52 1.26 -31.43
CA PHE A 15 7.98 0.82 -30.15
C PHE A 15 7.09 1.91 -29.55
N GLU A 16 5.99 1.50 -28.93
CA GLU A 16 5.13 2.35 -28.10
C GLU A 16 5.03 1.74 -26.71
N ILE A 17 5.17 2.58 -25.69
CA ILE A 17 4.90 2.22 -24.30
C ILE A 17 3.83 3.14 -23.78
N ILE A 18 2.67 2.57 -23.48
CA ILE A 18 1.58 3.24 -22.79
C ILE A 18 1.69 2.84 -21.32
N VAL A 19 2.08 3.77 -20.47
CA VAL A 19 2.12 3.55 -19.02
C VAL A 19 0.75 3.87 -18.46
N GLY A 20 0.02 2.82 -18.08
CA GLY A 20 -1.25 2.97 -17.37
C GLY A 20 -1.05 3.65 -16.02
N LYS A 21 -2.02 4.45 -15.60
CA LYS A 21 -2.02 5.01 -14.25
C LYS A 21 -2.15 3.88 -13.22
N GLY A 22 -1.38 3.96 -12.14
CA GLY A 22 -1.58 3.09 -10.99
C GLY A 22 -3.01 3.26 -10.45
N GLY A 23 -3.54 2.21 -9.80
CA GLY A 23 -4.88 2.27 -9.21
C GLY A 23 -4.95 3.39 -8.17
N GLU A 24 -5.72 4.44 -8.45
CA GLU A 24 -5.98 5.52 -7.50
C GLU A 24 -7.21 5.16 -6.67
N PHE A 25 -7.21 5.54 -5.38
CA PHE A 25 -8.38 5.39 -4.50
C PHE A 25 -8.89 3.94 -4.33
N GLY A 26 -8.03 2.95 -4.57
CA GLY A 26 -8.44 1.56 -4.54
C GLY A 26 -9.26 1.09 -5.73
N ALA A 27 -9.32 1.88 -6.80
CA ALA A 27 -9.74 1.41 -8.11
C ALA A 27 -8.65 0.52 -8.72
N PRO A 28 -9.00 -0.37 -9.66
CA PRO A 28 -8.03 -1.04 -10.50
C PRO A 28 -7.08 -0.03 -11.16
N GLY A 29 -5.79 -0.37 -11.21
CA GLY A 29 -4.85 0.36 -12.05
C GLY A 29 -5.15 0.12 -13.52
N GLU A 30 -4.81 1.08 -14.36
CA GLU A 30 -4.76 0.87 -15.80
C GLU A 30 -3.58 -0.03 -16.15
N SER A 31 -3.73 -0.84 -17.19
CA SER A 31 -2.64 -1.68 -17.69
C SER A 31 -1.53 -0.85 -18.29
N THR A 32 -0.28 -1.29 -18.09
CA THR A 32 0.84 -0.81 -18.91
C THR A 32 0.95 -1.71 -20.14
N ILE A 33 0.92 -1.11 -21.32
CA ILE A 33 0.93 -1.81 -22.60
C ILE A 33 2.21 -1.45 -23.34
N PHE A 34 2.95 -2.47 -23.74
CA PHE A 34 4.07 -2.35 -24.67
C PHE A 34 3.63 -2.88 -26.04
N ARG A 35 3.88 -2.11 -27.11
CA ARG A 35 3.63 -2.51 -28.49
C ARG A 35 4.88 -2.36 -29.35
N ALA A 36 5.13 -3.36 -30.18
CA ALA A 36 6.13 -3.32 -31.24
C ALA A 36 5.42 -3.31 -32.60
N TYR A 37 5.85 -2.44 -33.50
CA TYR A 37 5.22 -2.22 -34.81
C TYR A 37 6.17 -2.50 -35.97
N ARG A 38 5.60 -2.89 -37.11
CA ARG A 38 6.23 -2.84 -38.43
C ARG A 38 6.14 -1.44 -39.03
N GLU A 39 6.92 -1.19 -40.07
CA GLU A 39 6.95 0.08 -40.80
C GLU A 39 5.60 0.45 -41.44
N ASN A 40 4.80 -0.55 -41.81
CA ASN A 40 3.44 -0.36 -42.32
C ASN A 40 2.38 -0.09 -41.23
N GLY A 41 2.78 -0.07 -39.95
CA GLY A 41 1.88 0.16 -38.82
C GLY A 41 1.28 -1.11 -38.19
N ASP A 42 1.60 -2.31 -38.69
CA ASP A 42 1.09 -3.56 -38.11
C ASP A 42 1.73 -3.86 -36.75
N VAL A 43 0.94 -4.29 -35.77
CA VAL A 43 1.45 -4.72 -34.45
C VAL A 43 2.07 -6.12 -34.57
N ILE A 44 3.37 -6.22 -34.27
CA ILE A 44 4.13 -7.49 -34.22
C ILE A 44 3.88 -8.20 -32.89
N LYS A 45 3.87 -7.43 -31.80
CA LYS A 45 3.75 -7.96 -30.46
C LYS A 45 3.15 -6.92 -29.53
N GLU A 46 2.22 -7.37 -28.71
CA GLU A 46 1.68 -6.62 -27.59
C GLU A 46 1.97 -7.39 -26.30
N ILE A 47 2.40 -6.67 -25.27
CA ILE A 47 2.51 -7.21 -23.91
C ILE A 47 1.73 -6.27 -23.01
N GLU A 48 0.73 -6.83 -22.34
CA GLU A 48 -0.06 -6.15 -21.33
C GLU A 48 0.40 -6.59 -19.93
N ALA A 49 0.86 -5.63 -19.13
CA ALA A 49 0.97 -5.78 -17.69
C ALA A 49 -0.28 -5.17 -17.06
N ARG A 50 -1.23 -6.02 -16.66
CA ARG A 50 -2.49 -5.57 -16.06
C ARG A 50 -2.23 -4.77 -14.79
N GLY A 51 -2.94 -3.65 -14.65
CA GLY A 51 -2.95 -2.92 -13.38
C GLY A 51 -3.57 -3.77 -12.27
N GLY A 52 -3.14 -3.56 -11.02
CA GLY A 52 -3.69 -4.32 -9.89
C GLY A 52 -5.13 -3.90 -9.59
N ASP A 53 -5.98 -4.83 -9.16
CA ASP A 53 -7.45 -4.68 -9.04
C ASP A 53 -7.97 -3.67 -8.01
N GLY A 54 -7.10 -2.84 -7.45
CA GLY A 54 -7.40 -2.12 -6.22
C GLY A 54 -7.48 -3.10 -5.04
N LYS A 55 -6.90 -2.74 -3.90
CA LYS A 55 -6.81 -3.70 -2.79
C LYS A 55 -8.18 -3.85 -2.11
N LYS A 56 -8.95 -4.85 -2.53
CA LYS A 56 -10.11 -5.39 -1.82
C LYS A 56 -9.63 -6.38 -0.76
N MET A 57 -10.33 -6.44 0.36
CA MET A 57 -10.09 -7.48 1.38
C MET A 57 -10.25 -8.87 0.73
N PRO A 58 -9.37 -9.85 1.00
CA PRO A 58 -9.55 -11.21 0.51
C PRO A 58 -10.88 -11.79 0.98
N GLU A 59 -11.51 -12.64 0.16
CA GLU A 59 -12.80 -13.27 0.52
C GLU A 59 -12.72 -14.13 1.79
N SER A 60 -11.53 -14.67 2.09
CA SER A 60 -11.25 -15.44 3.31
C SER A 60 -11.19 -14.58 4.58
N THR A 61 -11.04 -13.25 4.44
CA THR A 61 -10.69 -12.35 5.53
C THR A 61 -11.85 -11.41 5.81
N SER A 62 -12.37 -11.46 7.03
CA SER A 62 -13.42 -10.55 7.47
C SER A 62 -12.81 -9.22 7.89
N GLU A 63 -13.36 -8.10 7.43
CA GLU A 63 -13.02 -6.80 8.01
C GLU A 63 -13.39 -6.76 9.50
N ILE A 64 -12.55 -6.11 10.31
CA ILE A 64 -12.90 -5.77 11.68
C ILE A 64 -14.18 -4.93 11.67
N THR A 65 -15.19 -5.37 12.41
CA THR A 65 -16.47 -4.69 12.53
C THR A 65 -16.41 -3.54 13.55
N PRO A 66 -17.35 -2.58 13.52
CA PRO A 66 -17.40 -1.51 14.53
C PRO A 66 -17.52 -2.01 15.98
N ASN A 67 -18.24 -3.11 16.19
CA ASN A 67 -18.36 -3.72 17.53
C ASN A 67 -17.05 -4.38 17.99
N GLU A 68 -16.33 -5.04 17.08
CA GLU A 68 -15.01 -5.60 17.39
C GLU A 68 -13.97 -4.49 17.61
N ALA A 69 -14.01 -3.42 16.82
CA ALA A 69 -13.11 -2.26 16.96
C ALA A 69 -13.25 -1.53 18.30
N SER A 70 -14.44 -1.55 18.91
CA SER A 70 -14.71 -0.85 20.18
C SER A 70 -14.45 -1.70 21.43
N LYS A 71 -14.31 -3.03 21.28
CA LYS A 71 -14.29 -3.97 22.42
C LYS A 71 -13.15 -4.96 22.39
N ILE A 72 -12.75 -5.39 21.20
CA ILE A 72 -11.84 -6.51 20.99
C ILE A 72 -10.50 -5.99 20.51
N PHE A 73 -10.47 -5.26 19.38
CA PHE A 73 -9.22 -4.81 18.77
C PHE A 73 -8.87 -3.38 19.18
N ARG A 74 -7.61 -3.14 19.50
CA ARG A 74 -7.08 -1.80 19.75
C ARG A 74 -5.74 -1.61 19.07
N ILE A 75 -5.65 -0.62 18.18
CA ILE A 75 -4.36 -0.18 17.64
C ILE A 75 -3.64 0.62 18.72
N THR A 76 -2.50 0.10 19.18
CA THR A 76 -1.66 0.73 20.20
C THR A 76 -0.60 1.62 19.59
N THR A 77 -0.16 1.31 18.36
CA THR A 77 0.84 2.09 17.64
C THR A 77 0.45 2.23 16.17
N LEU A 78 0.51 3.46 15.66
CA LEU A 78 0.43 3.78 14.24
C LEU A 78 1.38 4.95 14.00
N MET A 79 2.54 4.70 13.39
CA MET A 79 3.51 5.76 13.15
C MET A 79 4.41 5.46 11.95
N PRO A 80 4.87 6.50 11.23
CA PRO A 80 5.91 6.32 10.26
C PRO A 80 7.28 6.20 10.93
N VAL A 81 8.21 5.53 10.26
CA VAL A 81 9.59 5.35 10.70
C VAL A 81 10.56 5.46 9.52
N ASN A 82 11.79 5.90 9.77
CA ASN A 82 12.82 5.94 8.73
C ASN A 82 13.35 4.54 8.42
N SER A 83 13.57 3.74 9.47
CA SER A 83 13.96 2.35 9.35
C SER A 83 13.46 1.55 10.55
N CYS A 84 13.18 0.27 10.34
CA CYS A 84 12.80 -0.65 11.39
C CYS A 84 13.10 -2.10 10.99
N GLU A 85 13.33 -2.93 11.99
CA GLU A 85 13.58 -4.36 11.85
C GLU A 85 12.90 -5.11 13.00
N ILE A 86 12.28 -6.26 12.68
CA ILE A 86 11.80 -7.20 13.70
C ILE A 86 12.81 -8.35 13.77
N GLN A 87 13.44 -8.52 14.93
CA GLN A 87 14.39 -9.59 15.17
C GLN A 87 14.12 -10.20 16.54
N ASN A 88 13.93 -11.53 16.58
CA ASN A 88 13.67 -12.28 17.82
C ASN A 88 12.51 -11.73 18.66
N GLY A 89 11.41 -11.32 18.01
CA GLY A 89 10.24 -10.74 18.68
C GLY A 89 10.43 -9.29 19.18
N CYS A 90 11.62 -8.71 19.00
CA CYS A 90 11.89 -7.31 19.34
C CYS A 90 11.78 -6.43 18.08
N LEU A 91 11.19 -5.25 18.24
CA LEU A 91 11.10 -4.23 17.19
C LEU A 91 12.17 -3.16 17.42
N PHE A 92 13.13 -3.08 16.51
CA PHE A 92 14.16 -2.05 16.47
C PHE A 92 13.70 -0.93 15.54
N ILE A 93 13.68 0.31 16.02
CA ILE A 93 13.24 1.49 15.26
C ILE A 93 14.33 2.54 15.25
N LEU A 94 14.62 3.08 14.07
CA LEU A 94 15.46 4.25 13.88
C LEU A 94 14.62 5.37 13.27
N GLY A 95 14.50 6.49 14.00
CA GLY A 95 13.78 7.68 13.54
C GLY A 95 12.28 7.44 13.32
N GLY A 96 11.55 7.14 14.40
CA GLY A 96 10.09 6.91 14.37
C GLY A 96 9.27 8.07 14.91
N GLY A 97 7.98 8.10 14.59
CA GLY A 97 7.03 9.06 15.18
C GLY A 97 7.31 10.51 14.79
N TRP A 98 7.93 10.73 13.63
CA TRP A 98 8.11 12.07 13.09
C TRP A 98 6.77 12.65 12.66
N ARG A 99 6.58 13.96 12.88
CA ARG A 99 5.35 14.70 12.52
C ARG A 99 5.55 15.67 11.37
N THR A 100 6.77 15.81 10.89
CA THR A 100 7.13 16.68 9.77
C THR A 100 8.04 15.91 8.84
N PHE A 101 7.75 15.95 7.55
CA PHE A 101 8.57 15.38 6.49
C PHE A 101 8.88 16.45 5.46
N TYR A 102 10.17 16.67 5.23
CA TYR A 102 10.68 17.59 4.22
C TYR A 102 10.76 16.83 2.90
N ALA A 103 9.78 17.07 2.04
CA ALA A 103 9.72 16.42 0.74
C ALA A 103 10.73 17.07 -0.21
N PRO A 104 11.47 16.27 -1.00
CA PRO A 104 12.36 16.83 -2.02
C PRO A 104 11.55 17.62 -3.06
N GLU A 105 12.16 18.67 -3.61
CA GLU A 105 11.53 19.48 -4.67
C GLU A 105 11.25 18.64 -5.93
N THR A 106 12.11 17.67 -6.22
CA THR A 106 11.91 16.70 -7.30
C THR A 106 10.87 15.66 -6.91
N PRO A 107 9.91 15.29 -7.80
CA PRO A 107 8.90 14.29 -7.51
C PRO A 107 9.53 12.89 -7.42
N ILE A 108 9.97 12.53 -6.22
CA ILE A 108 10.49 11.19 -5.91
C ILE A 108 9.39 10.43 -5.17
N SER A 109 9.03 9.26 -5.68
CA SER A 109 8.23 8.30 -4.95
C SER A 109 9.08 7.66 -3.86
N GLY A 110 8.74 7.91 -2.60
CA GLY A 110 9.42 7.33 -1.44
C GLY A 110 8.65 6.13 -0.91
N ALA A 111 9.36 5.10 -0.46
CA ALA A 111 8.78 4.06 0.36
C ALA A 111 8.78 4.54 1.83
N TRP A 112 7.60 4.85 2.36
CA TRP A 112 7.42 5.12 3.77
C TRP A 112 7.20 3.81 4.52
N LYS A 113 7.97 3.59 5.57
CA LYS A 113 7.78 2.46 6.48
C LYS A 113 6.80 2.88 7.57
N ILE A 114 5.69 2.18 7.71
CA ILE A 114 4.69 2.41 8.75
C ILE A 114 4.74 1.24 9.72
N VAL A 115 4.96 1.53 11.00
CA VAL A 115 4.80 0.56 12.07
C VAL A 115 3.36 0.61 12.55
N VAL A 116 2.74 -0.56 12.62
CA VAL A 116 1.43 -0.76 13.22
C VAL A 116 1.54 -1.81 14.30
N ALA A 117 1.05 -1.53 15.49
CA ALA A 117 0.88 -2.51 16.55
C ALA A 117 -0.58 -2.53 16.98
N MET A 118 -1.11 -3.73 17.17
CA MET A 118 -2.47 -3.95 17.62
C MET A 118 -2.46 -4.99 18.73
N GLU A 119 -3.31 -4.78 19.72
CA GLU A 119 -3.66 -5.78 20.72
C GLU A 119 -5.13 -6.17 20.54
N TRP A 120 -5.48 -7.35 21.05
CA TRP A 120 -6.86 -7.80 21.11
C TRP A 120 -7.12 -8.73 22.28
N THR A 121 -8.38 -8.76 22.72
CA THR A 121 -8.87 -9.78 23.64
C THR A 121 -9.13 -11.09 22.89
N SER A 122 -9.27 -12.21 23.62
CA SER A 122 -9.59 -13.53 23.06
C SER A 122 -10.71 -13.47 22.00
N ILE A 123 -10.45 -14.07 20.84
CA ILE A 123 -11.36 -14.16 19.70
C ILE A 123 -11.84 -15.60 19.60
N GLU A 124 -13.14 -15.83 19.75
CA GLU A 124 -13.73 -17.18 19.72
C GLU A 124 -13.86 -17.75 18.29
N ASP A 125 -13.99 -16.87 17.30
CA ASP A 125 -14.11 -17.24 15.89
C ASP A 125 -12.73 -17.28 15.21
N HIS A 126 -12.27 -18.46 14.82
CA HIS A 126 -10.99 -18.69 14.13
C HIS A 126 -10.96 -18.19 12.67
N LYS A 127 -11.79 -17.20 12.30
CA LYS A 127 -11.76 -16.59 10.97
C LYS A 127 -10.77 -15.41 10.93
N PRO A 128 -9.90 -15.30 9.91
CA PRO A 128 -8.99 -14.18 9.75
C PRO A 128 -9.70 -12.83 9.81
N ARG A 129 -9.09 -11.86 10.49
CA ARG A 129 -9.57 -10.48 10.56
C ARG A 129 -8.64 -9.56 9.80
N GLY A 130 -9.17 -8.49 9.22
CA GLY A 130 -8.37 -7.54 8.48
C GLY A 130 -8.80 -6.10 8.66
N PHE A 131 -7.86 -5.19 8.44
CA PHE A 131 -8.09 -3.77 8.35
C PHE A 131 -7.19 -3.15 7.28
N PHE A 132 -7.47 -1.91 6.92
CA PHE A 132 -6.68 -1.15 5.96
C PHE A 132 -5.81 -0.14 6.68
N VAL A 133 -4.63 0.10 6.12
CA VAL A 133 -3.78 1.25 6.43
C VAL A 133 -3.67 2.09 5.17
N SER A 134 -4.14 3.32 5.25
CA SER A 134 -4.24 4.26 4.15
C SER A 134 -3.49 5.55 4.45
N ILE A 135 -2.90 6.15 3.42
CA ILE A 135 -2.28 7.48 3.49
C ILE A 135 -3.15 8.44 2.67
N PHE A 136 -3.54 9.55 3.28
CA PHE A 136 -4.31 10.61 2.64
C PHE A 136 -3.49 11.90 2.56
N ASP A 137 -3.59 12.59 1.43
CA ASP A 137 -3.00 13.92 1.26
C ASP A 137 -3.78 15.02 2.01
N SER A 138 -3.31 16.27 1.91
CA SER A 138 -3.97 17.43 2.52
C SER A 138 -5.35 17.76 1.95
N ASN A 139 -5.69 17.22 0.77
CA ASN A 139 -7.02 17.32 0.18
C ASN A 139 -7.91 16.12 0.54
N ARG A 140 -7.49 15.28 1.49
CA ARG A 140 -8.16 14.04 1.92
C ARG A 140 -8.32 13.02 0.80
N GLN A 141 -7.44 13.04 -0.19
CA GLN A 141 -7.40 12.03 -1.24
C GLN A 141 -6.49 10.88 -0.82
N GLU A 142 -6.97 9.64 -0.92
CA GLU A 142 -6.18 8.44 -0.62
C GLU A 142 -5.07 8.27 -1.66
N LYS A 143 -3.81 8.27 -1.22
CA LYS A 143 -2.61 8.13 -2.06
C LYS A 143 -2.03 6.73 -2.05
N SER A 144 -2.26 5.97 -0.99
CA SER A 144 -1.70 4.63 -0.85
C SER A 144 -2.52 3.85 0.18
N ARG A 145 -2.72 2.55 -0.05
CA ARG A 145 -3.47 1.65 0.83
C ARG A 145 -2.82 0.28 0.89
N LYS A 146 -2.80 -0.32 2.07
CA LYS A 146 -2.40 -1.70 2.32
C LYS A 146 -3.42 -2.40 3.22
N ILE A 147 -3.55 -3.70 3.02
CA ILE A 147 -4.35 -4.57 3.87
C ILE A 147 -3.40 -5.14 4.92
N VAL A 148 -3.86 -5.18 6.17
CA VAL A 148 -3.22 -5.88 7.27
C VAL A 148 -4.15 -7.00 7.68
N GLU A 149 -3.65 -8.24 7.60
CA GLU A 149 -4.41 -9.43 7.97
C GLU A 149 -3.87 -9.99 9.29
N ILE A 150 -4.80 -10.33 10.17
CA ILE A 150 -4.56 -10.99 11.44
C ILE A 150 -4.95 -12.45 11.24
N HIS A 151 -3.94 -13.30 11.10
CA HIS A 151 -4.15 -14.73 10.94
C HIS A 151 -4.64 -15.33 12.27
N PRO A 152 -5.56 -16.31 12.25
CA PRO A 152 -6.08 -16.95 13.46
C PRO A 152 -5.00 -17.54 14.37
N ASP A 153 -3.87 -17.99 13.79
CA ASP A 153 -2.72 -18.50 14.54
C ASP A 153 -2.08 -17.46 15.46
N PHE A 154 -2.31 -16.17 15.21
CA PHE A 154 -1.83 -15.10 16.08
C PHE A 154 -2.80 -14.79 17.21
N PHE A 155 -4.07 -15.22 17.15
CA PHE A 155 -5.06 -14.85 18.17
C PHE A 155 -4.63 -15.19 19.61
N PRO A 156 -3.98 -16.34 19.89
CA PRO A 156 -3.47 -16.65 21.23
C PRO A 156 -2.38 -15.72 21.75
N LEU A 157 -1.73 -14.93 20.88
CA LEU A 157 -0.69 -13.98 21.26
C LEU A 157 -1.28 -12.68 21.83
N GLU A 158 -2.58 -12.42 21.60
CA GLU A 158 -3.31 -11.21 22.05
C GLU A 158 -2.72 -9.89 21.52
N ASN A 159 -1.67 -9.94 20.71
CA ASN A 159 -1.05 -8.79 20.06
C ASN A 159 -0.24 -9.21 18.84
N SER A 160 -0.04 -8.25 17.94
CA SER A 160 0.91 -8.38 16.83
C SER A 160 1.37 -7.00 16.36
N MET A 161 2.48 -7.01 15.63
CA MET A 161 3.09 -5.84 15.02
C MET A 161 3.40 -6.12 13.55
N TRP A 162 3.22 -5.09 12.73
CA TRP A 162 3.49 -5.13 11.30
C TRP A 162 4.35 -3.94 10.90
N ILE A 163 5.26 -4.20 9.95
CA ILE A 163 5.97 -3.17 9.20
C ILE A 163 5.37 -3.13 7.80
N ILE A 164 4.81 -1.98 7.43
CA ILE A 164 4.09 -1.79 6.18
C ILE A 164 4.86 -0.82 5.31
N ASP A 165 5.35 -1.30 4.17
CA ASP A 165 5.95 -0.45 3.16
C ASP A 165 4.88 0.16 2.26
N MET A 166 4.74 1.48 2.34
CA MET A 166 3.79 2.29 1.58
C MET A 166 4.54 3.19 0.61
N ILE A 167 4.34 2.98 -0.69
CA ILE A 167 4.89 3.87 -1.71
C ILE A 167 4.01 5.11 -1.78
N VAL A 168 4.61 6.28 -1.61
CA VAL A 168 3.94 7.59 -1.62
C VAL A 168 4.80 8.61 -2.34
N SER A 169 4.17 9.45 -3.16
CA SER A 169 4.81 10.59 -3.82
C SER A 169 4.21 11.88 -3.25
N PRO A 170 4.89 12.56 -2.31
CA PRO A 170 4.38 13.80 -1.73
C PRO A 170 4.42 14.93 -2.78
N THR A 171 3.29 15.14 -3.47
CA THR A 171 3.16 16.15 -4.53
C THR A 171 2.81 17.53 -4.01
N MET A 172 2.34 17.64 -2.76
CA MET A 172 1.90 18.89 -2.15
C MET A 172 2.27 19.00 -0.67
N SER A 173 2.51 20.23 -0.22
CA SER A 173 2.67 20.57 1.19
C SER A 173 1.34 20.57 1.93
N GLY A 174 1.37 20.41 3.24
CA GLY A 174 0.19 20.48 4.11
C GLY A 174 0.07 19.29 5.05
N ARG A 175 -1.09 19.17 5.70
CA ARG A 175 -1.36 18.12 6.69
C ARG A 175 -1.87 16.86 6.00
N TRP A 176 -1.03 15.85 5.96
CA TRP A 176 -1.33 14.50 5.52
C TRP A 176 -1.74 13.63 6.71
N SER A 177 -2.35 12.48 6.43
CA SER A 177 -2.73 11.53 7.48
C SER A 177 -2.46 10.09 7.08
N ILE A 178 -2.02 9.29 8.05
CA ILE A 178 -2.03 7.83 8.02
C ILE A 178 -3.25 7.40 8.83
N ILE A 179 -4.11 6.58 8.26
CA ILE A 179 -5.34 6.14 8.90
C ILE A 179 -5.38 4.62 8.82
N ALA A 180 -5.52 3.99 9.97
CA ALA A 180 -5.94 2.60 10.05
C ALA A 180 -7.46 2.56 10.19
N HIS A 181 -8.14 1.83 9.31
CA HIS A 181 -9.60 1.80 9.24
C HIS A 181 -10.12 0.44 8.79
N ALA A 182 -11.35 0.12 9.18
CA ALA A 182 -12.07 -1.09 8.78
C ALA A 182 -13.58 -0.84 8.85
N SER A 183 -14.36 -1.42 7.95
CA SER A 183 -15.83 -1.30 7.94
C SER A 183 -16.36 0.14 8.02
N GLY A 184 -15.63 1.11 7.45
CA GLY A 184 -15.97 2.54 7.49
C GLY A 184 -15.59 3.27 8.78
N GLU A 185 -15.02 2.59 9.76
CA GLU A 185 -14.60 3.15 11.05
C GLU A 185 -13.09 3.42 11.09
N ILE A 186 -12.70 4.52 11.74
CA ILE A 186 -11.29 4.83 12.00
C ILE A 186 -10.86 4.10 13.27
N LEU A 187 -9.92 3.18 13.13
CA LEU A 187 -9.32 2.45 14.25
C LEU A 187 -8.20 3.27 14.92
N SER A 188 -7.42 3.99 14.13
CA SER A 188 -6.40 4.92 14.60
C SER A 188 -5.99 5.90 13.49
N SER A 189 -5.46 7.05 13.88
CA SER A 189 -4.95 8.03 12.93
C SER A 189 -3.65 8.67 13.42
N TYR A 190 -2.80 9.00 12.46
CA TYR A 190 -1.53 9.69 12.69
C TYR A 190 -1.38 10.81 11.67
N TYR A 191 -1.02 12.01 12.10
CA TYR A 191 -0.91 13.18 11.23
C TYR A 191 0.53 13.59 10.99
N ILE A 192 0.80 13.96 9.74
CA ILE A 192 2.11 14.34 9.25
C ILE A 192 1.98 15.66 8.51
N ASN A 193 2.89 16.59 8.75
CA ASN A 193 3.03 17.80 7.95
C ASN A 193 4.08 17.56 6.87
N ILE A 194 3.69 17.75 5.61
CA ILE A 194 4.60 17.76 4.48
C ILE A 194 5.00 19.19 4.18
N VAL A 195 6.30 19.43 4.12
CA VAL A 195 6.91 20.71 3.77
C VAL A 195 7.74 20.49 2.51
N LYS A 196 7.48 21.29 1.48
CA LYS A 196 8.34 21.42 0.30
C LYS A 196 9.15 22.68 0.41
#